data_AF-A0A3B9IDA0-F1
#
_entry.id   AF-A0A3B9IDA0-F1
#
_cell.length_a   1.000
_cell.length_b   1.000
_cell.length_c   1.000
_cell.angle_alpha   90.00
_cell.angle_beta   90.00
_cell.angle_gamma   90.00
#
_symmetry.space_group_name_H-M   'P 1'
#
loop_
_entity.id
_entity.type
_entity.pdbx_description
1 polymer ?
#
loop_
_entity_poly.entity_id
_entity_poly.type
_entity_poly.pdbx_seq_one_letter_code
_entity_poly.pdbx_strand_id
1 'polypeptide(L)'
;MISDTLLFRSPTCTPRDQVAGIALSKIAEVNPGDYAKQMFRAGSALGNKTPEEILHQDFKKFIFGDTTFGVGQISSMDTDELYEIADKLRPQLEIEAAKSGMSMVFFMLTNIIDEDTRLMCYGKDAPEVVQVAYNTEIGDDGIAFLPKVVSRKKQL
;
A
#
# COMPACT_ATOMS: atom_id res chain seq x y z
N MET A 1 20.85 -9.38 -3.48
CA MET A 1 20.06 -9.86 -4.64
C MET A 1 18.56 -9.71 -4.44
N ILE A 2 17.87 -10.50 -3.60
CA ILE A 2 16.40 -10.36 -3.44
C ILE A 2 16.01 -8.98 -2.90
N SER A 3 16.79 -8.45 -1.94
CA SER A 3 16.56 -7.11 -1.38
C SER A 3 16.78 -6.01 -2.43
N ASP A 4 17.93 -6.01 -3.09
CA ASP A 4 18.31 -4.97 -4.07
C ASP A 4 17.42 -4.96 -5.33
N THR A 5 16.88 -6.13 -5.70
CA THR A 5 16.05 -6.28 -6.90
C THR A 5 14.56 -6.26 -6.60
N LEU A 6 14.15 -6.12 -5.33
CA LEU A 6 12.74 -6.20 -4.91
C LEU A 6 12.04 -7.44 -5.47
N LEU A 7 12.62 -8.63 -5.24
CA LEU A 7 12.20 -9.89 -5.88
C LEU A 7 12.14 -9.77 -7.42
N PHE A 8 13.20 -9.24 -8.03
CA PHE A 8 13.34 -9.06 -9.47
C PHE A 8 12.37 -8.08 -10.13
N ARG A 9 11.67 -7.23 -9.34
CA ARG A 9 10.74 -6.19 -9.83
C ARG A 9 11.40 -4.82 -10.01
N SER A 10 12.57 -4.60 -9.42
CA SER A 10 13.29 -3.34 -9.57
C SER A 10 13.64 -3.07 -11.04
N PRO A 11 13.53 -1.82 -11.53
CA PRO A 11 13.99 -1.46 -12.87
C PRO A 11 15.50 -1.66 -13.07
N THR A 12 16.26 -1.84 -11.99
CA THR A 12 17.69 -2.15 -12.03
C THR A 12 17.98 -3.65 -12.18
N CYS A 13 16.97 -4.52 -12.06
CA CYS A 13 17.13 -5.96 -12.18
C CYS A 13 17.39 -6.37 -13.62
N THR A 14 18.47 -7.13 -13.86
CA THR A 14 18.78 -7.69 -15.17
C THR A 14 18.30 -9.15 -15.28
N PRO A 15 18.17 -9.69 -16.50
CA PRO A 15 17.91 -11.12 -16.68
C PRO A 15 18.97 -12.01 -16.02
N ARG A 16 20.22 -11.53 -15.89
CA ARG A 16 21.29 -12.27 -15.22
C ARG A 16 21.05 -12.38 -13.73
N ASP A 17 20.55 -11.32 -13.09
CA ASP A 17 20.20 -11.32 -11.67
C ASP A 17 19.06 -12.30 -11.38
N GLN A 18 18.05 -12.34 -12.24
CA GLN A 18 16.96 -13.30 -12.08
C GLN A 18 17.46 -14.76 -12.20
N VAL A 19 18.27 -15.06 -13.21
CA VAL A 19 18.84 -16.41 -13.40
C VAL A 19 19.72 -16.80 -12.21
N ALA A 20 20.62 -15.91 -11.78
CA ALA A 20 21.48 -16.19 -10.63
C ALA A 20 20.68 -16.35 -9.33
N GLY A 21 19.65 -15.52 -9.11
CA GLY A 21 18.79 -15.60 -7.94
C GLY A 21 18.01 -16.91 -7.86
N ILE A 22 17.47 -17.37 -8.99
CA ILE A 22 16.77 -18.67 -9.08
C ILE A 22 17.76 -19.84 -8.91
N ALA A 23 18.98 -19.75 -9.45
CA ALA A 23 19.98 -20.79 -9.27
C ALA A 23 20.40 -20.90 -7.79
N LEU A 24 20.64 -19.76 -7.14
CA LEU A 24 20.98 -19.71 -5.71
C LEU A 24 19.84 -20.20 -4.82
N SER A 25 18.58 -19.91 -5.16
CA SER A 25 17.44 -20.38 -4.36
C SER A 25 17.31 -21.90 -4.39
N LYS A 26 17.64 -22.55 -5.51
CA LYS A 26 17.69 -24.01 -5.62
C LYS A 26 18.80 -24.61 -4.76
N ILE A 27 19.98 -23.98 -4.74
CA ILE A 27 21.11 -24.43 -3.92
C ILE A 27 20.81 -24.27 -2.43
N ALA A 28 20.13 -23.17 -2.06
CA ALA A 28 19.74 -22.90 -0.67
C ALA A 28 18.44 -23.60 -0.26
N GLU A 29 17.78 -24.33 -1.17
CA GLU A 29 16.50 -25.02 -0.94
C GLU A 29 15.39 -24.10 -0.40
N VAL A 30 15.35 -22.85 -0.85
CA VAL A 30 14.34 -21.85 -0.45
C VAL A 30 13.46 -21.44 -1.63
N ASN A 31 12.20 -21.10 -1.34
CA ASN A 31 11.34 -20.41 -2.29
C ASN A 31 11.70 -18.90 -2.29
N PRO A 32 12.09 -18.30 -3.44
CA PRO A 32 12.46 -16.88 -3.50
C PRO A 32 11.35 -15.93 -3.03
N GLY A 33 10.09 -16.24 -3.34
CA GLY A 33 8.94 -15.41 -2.98
C GLY A 33 8.68 -15.44 -1.48
N ASP A 34 8.62 -16.63 -0.89
CA ASP A 34 8.40 -16.78 0.55
C ASP A 34 9.58 -16.19 1.34
N TYR A 35 10.81 -16.40 0.87
CA TYR A 35 12.00 -15.81 1.46
C TYR A 35 11.99 -14.28 1.37
N ALA A 36 11.58 -13.72 0.22
CA ALA A 36 11.41 -12.27 0.07
C ALA A 36 10.40 -11.74 1.08
N LYS A 37 9.21 -12.34 1.17
CA LYS A 37 8.19 -11.93 2.16
C LYS A 37 8.75 -11.91 3.58
N GLN A 38 9.40 -12.99 4.01
CA GLN A 38 10.01 -13.06 5.35
C GLN A 38 11.09 -12.01 5.56
N MET A 39 11.98 -11.83 4.59
CA MET A 39 13.08 -10.87 4.66
C MET A 39 12.57 -9.42 4.70
N PHE A 40 11.57 -9.06 3.88
CA PHE A 40 10.98 -7.73 3.87
C PHE A 40 10.11 -7.48 5.10
N ARG A 41 9.36 -8.47 5.59
CA ARG A 41 8.63 -8.35 6.86
C ARG A 41 9.59 -8.13 8.04
N ALA A 42 10.70 -8.85 8.09
CA ALA A 42 11.73 -8.66 9.12
C ALA A 42 12.42 -7.28 9.02
N GLY A 43 12.56 -6.73 7.81
CA GLY A 43 13.07 -5.37 7.59
C GLY A 43 12.03 -4.27 7.73
N SER A 44 10.74 -4.62 7.75
CA SER A 44 9.63 -3.67 7.83
C SER A 44 9.47 -3.20 9.27
N ALA A 45 9.67 -1.90 9.48
CA ALA A 45 9.38 -1.27 10.76
C ALA A 45 7.87 -0.97 10.94
N LEU A 46 7.01 -1.32 9.98
CA LEU A 46 5.60 -0.91 9.96
C LEU A 46 4.79 -1.58 11.08
N GLY A 47 5.05 -2.86 11.37
CA GLY A 47 4.36 -3.58 12.44
C GLY A 47 4.55 -2.97 13.85
N ASN A 48 5.67 -2.28 14.08
CA ASN A 48 6.01 -1.66 15.37
C ASN A 48 5.56 -0.19 15.49
N LYS A 49 5.05 0.40 14.41
CA LYS A 49 4.57 1.78 14.41
C LYS A 49 3.13 1.86 14.89
N THR A 50 2.82 2.98 15.52
CA THR A 50 1.45 3.33 15.86
C THR A 50 0.63 3.66 14.60
N PRO A 51 -0.70 3.50 14.61
CA PRO A 51 -1.55 3.88 13.48
C PRO A 51 -1.35 5.34 13.03
N GLU A 52 -1.12 6.26 13.97
CA GLU A 52 -0.86 7.68 13.67
C GLU A 52 0.47 7.86 12.91
N GLU A 53 1.55 7.20 13.36
CA GLU A 53 2.84 7.22 12.66
C GLU A 53 2.76 6.63 11.26
N ILE A 54 2.03 5.52 11.09
CA ILE A 54 1.81 4.90 9.77
C ILE A 54 1.02 5.86 8.88
N LEU A 55 -0.06 6.45 9.40
CA LEU A 55 -0.91 7.36 8.66
C LEU A 55 -0.11 8.56 8.15
N HIS A 56 0.67 9.20 9.03
CA HIS A 56 1.41 10.43 8.72
C HIS A 56 2.74 10.22 7.97
N GLN A 57 3.23 8.98 7.84
CA GLN A 57 4.50 8.69 7.16
C GLN A 57 4.54 9.21 5.71
N ASP A 58 3.45 9.02 4.96
CA ASP A 58 3.27 9.62 3.63
C ASP A 58 1.84 10.14 3.45
N PHE A 59 1.41 11.01 4.37
CA PHE A 59 0.13 11.70 4.28
C PHE A 59 0.24 13.05 3.58
N LYS A 60 -0.72 13.35 2.71
CA LYS A 60 -0.86 14.68 2.12
C LYS A 60 -2.30 15.13 2.17
N LYS A 61 -2.47 16.41 2.53
CA LYS A 61 -3.76 17.09 2.50
C LYS A 61 -3.91 17.82 1.18
N PHE A 62 -5.10 17.72 0.60
CA PHE A 62 -5.48 18.34 -0.66
C PHE A 62 -6.76 19.15 -0.44
N ILE A 63 -6.88 20.24 -1.19
CA ILE A 63 -8.04 21.13 -1.18
C ILE A 63 -8.47 21.29 -2.62
N PHE A 64 -9.74 20.99 -2.90
CA PHE A 64 -10.35 21.14 -4.21
C PHE A 64 -11.70 21.85 -4.06
N GLY A 65 -11.76 23.12 -4.50
CA GLY A 65 -12.89 23.99 -4.20
C GLY A 65 -13.07 24.16 -2.69
N ASP A 66 -14.28 23.89 -2.21
CA ASP A 66 -14.62 23.91 -0.77
C ASP A 66 -14.40 22.55 -0.07
N THR A 67 -13.99 21.53 -0.83
CA THR A 67 -13.78 20.17 -0.32
C THR A 67 -12.32 19.97 0.06
N THR A 68 -12.10 19.45 1.27
CA THR A 68 -10.76 19.13 1.77
C THR A 68 -10.65 17.64 2.03
N PHE A 69 -9.63 17.00 1.46
CA PHE A 69 -9.41 15.56 1.61
C PHE A 69 -7.95 15.22 1.89
N GLY A 70 -7.72 14.07 2.52
CA GLY A 70 -6.39 13.55 2.82
C GLY A 70 -6.08 12.30 2.02
N VAL A 71 -4.82 12.12 1.63
CA VAL A 71 -4.34 10.91 0.97
C VAL A 71 -3.04 10.43 1.62
N GLY A 72 -3.11 9.27 2.25
CA GLY A 72 -1.95 8.53 2.75
C GLY A 72 -1.56 7.37 1.81
N GLN A 73 -0.29 6.97 1.86
CA GLN A 73 0.19 5.78 1.17
C GLN A 73 1.18 5.02 2.05
N ILE A 74 1.03 3.69 2.07
CA ILE A 74 2.07 2.77 2.54
C ILE A 74 2.30 1.70 1.48
N SER A 75 3.50 1.13 1.46
CA SER A 75 3.83 0.07 0.54
C SER A 75 4.57 -1.03 1.28
N SER A 76 4.19 -2.27 1.02
CA SER A 76 4.86 -3.46 1.56
C SER A 76 4.93 -4.55 0.50
N MET A 77 5.80 -5.53 0.73
CA MET A 77 5.88 -6.76 -0.05
C MET A 77 5.15 -7.92 0.62
N ASP A 78 4.69 -7.72 1.85
CA ASP A 78 3.90 -8.68 2.60
C ASP A 78 2.44 -8.23 2.62
N THR A 79 1.60 -8.99 1.90
CA THR A 79 0.17 -8.72 1.83
C THR A 79 -0.49 -8.85 3.20
N ASP A 80 -0.06 -9.80 4.03
CA ASP A 80 -0.61 -10.02 5.37
C ASP A 80 -0.32 -8.83 6.29
N GLU A 81 0.87 -8.24 6.18
CA GLU A 81 1.22 -7.01 6.88
C GLU A 81 0.31 -5.84 6.46
N LEU A 82 -0.02 -5.72 5.16
CA LEU A 82 -0.95 -4.69 4.69
C LEU A 82 -2.37 -4.89 5.24
N TYR A 83 -2.84 -6.13 5.36
CA TYR A 83 -4.13 -6.43 6.00
C TYR A 83 -4.13 -6.03 7.48
N GLU A 84 -3.09 -6.40 8.23
CA GLU A 84 -2.94 -6.01 9.64
C GLU A 84 -2.92 -4.48 9.82
N ILE A 85 -2.26 -3.76 8.91
CA ILE A 85 -2.23 -2.29 8.90
C ILE A 85 -3.61 -1.72 8.56
N ALA A 86 -4.33 -2.31 7.61
CA ALA A 86 -5.67 -1.87 7.23
C ALA A 86 -6.62 -1.86 8.44
N ASP A 87 -6.63 -2.96 9.19
CA ASP A 87 -7.51 -3.11 10.36
C ASP A 87 -7.14 -2.12 11.47
N LYS A 88 -5.84 -1.87 11.67
CA LYS A 88 -5.35 -0.87 12.63
C LYS A 88 -5.67 0.57 12.22
N LEU A 89 -5.62 0.88 10.92
CA LEU A 89 -5.83 2.23 10.40
C LEU A 89 -7.29 2.62 10.24
N ARG A 90 -8.19 1.67 10.01
CA ARG A 90 -9.62 1.95 9.78
C ARG A 90 -10.22 2.95 10.79
N PRO A 91 -10.09 2.78 12.12
CA PRO A 91 -10.61 3.77 13.07
C PRO A 91 -9.82 5.09 13.05
N GLN A 92 -8.54 5.06 12.68
CA GLN A 92 -7.69 6.26 12.66
C GLN A 92 -8.06 7.20 11.50
N LEU A 93 -8.58 6.68 10.39
CA LEU A 93 -9.03 7.51 9.25
C LEU A 93 -10.16 8.46 9.66
N GLU A 94 -11.13 7.95 10.42
CA GLU A 94 -12.24 8.74 10.96
C GLU A 94 -11.75 9.83 11.93
N ILE A 95 -10.86 9.44 12.87
CA ILE A 95 -10.27 10.36 13.85
C ILE A 95 -9.52 11.49 13.14
N GLU A 96 -8.69 11.15 12.14
CA GLU A 96 -7.91 12.15 11.39
C GLU A 96 -8.82 13.06 10.55
N ALA A 97 -9.85 12.52 9.92
CA ALA A 97 -10.83 13.31 9.19
C ALA A 97 -11.49 14.36 10.11
N ALA A 98 -11.94 13.95 11.30
CA ALA A 98 -12.56 14.83 12.28
C ALA A 98 -11.58 15.87 12.84
N LYS A 99 -10.36 15.45 13.21
CA LYS A 99 -9.30 16.32 13.77
C LYS A 99 -8.86 17.40 12.79
N SER A 100 -8.73 17.05 11.52
CA SER A 100 -8.21 17.94 10.48
C SER A 100 -9.30 18.66 9.65
N GLY A 101 -10.57 18.45 10.00
CA GLY A 101 -11.72 19.05 9.30
C GLY A 101 -11.84 18.64 7.84
N MET A 102 -11.45 17.40 7.52
CA MET A 102 -11.49 16.86 6.16
C MET A 102 -12.79 16.10 5.95
N SER A 103 -13.41 16.29 4.78
CA SER A 103 -14.64 15.58 4.43
C SER A 103 -14.37 14.13 4.00
N MET A 104 -13.15 13.86 3.51
CA MET A 104 -12.74 12.55 3.02
C MET A 104 -11.29 12.24 3.35
N VAL A 105 -10.99 10.96 3.56
CA VAL A 105 -9.63 10.46 3.73
C VAL A 105 -9.47 9.18 2.92
N PHE A 106 -8.40 9.10 2.15
CA PHE A 106 -8.02 7.95 1.35
C PHE A 106 -6.68 7.41 1.84
N PHE A 107 -6.54 6.09 1.93
CA PHE A 107 -5.29 5.46 2.31
C PHE A 107 -4.96 4.30 1.38
N MET A 108 -3.82 4.39 0.71
CA MET A 108 -3.34 3.39 -0.24
C MET A 108 -2.46 2.36 0.48
N LEU A 109 -2.89 1.10 0.48
CA LEU A 109 -2.10 -0.06 0.90
C LEU A 109 -1.58 -0.77 -0.35
N THR A 110 -0.35 -0.42 -0.77
CA THR A 110 0.20 -0.90 -2.04
C THR A 110 1.06 -2.15 -1.84
N ASN A 111 0.73 -3.22 -2.54
CA ASN A 111 1.56 -4.41 -2.64
C ASN A 111 2.57 -4.22 -3.78
N ILE A 112 3.86 -4.18 -3.43
CA ILE A 112 4.93 -3.96 -4.41
C ILE A 112 5.13 -5.20 -5.31
N ILE A 113 4.82 -6.40 -4.81
CA ILE A 113 5.05 -7.66 -5.54
C ILE A 113 3.97 -7.88 -6.60
N ASP A 114 2.71 -7.69 -6.21
CA ASP A 114 1.56 -7.90 -7.08
C ASP A 114 1.17 -6.63 -7.87
N GLU A 115 1.84 -5.51 -7.57
CA GLU A 115 1.63 -4.20 -8.20
C GLU A 115 0.16 -3.74 -8.11
N ASP A 116 -0.48 -4.03 -6.99
CA ASP A 116 -1.86 -3.63 -6.70
C ASP A 116 -1.95 -2.72 -5.47
N THR A 117 -3.09 -2.04 -5.34
CA THR A 117 -3.40 -1.23 -4.17
C THR A 117 -4.77 -1.59 -3.64
N ARG A 118 -4.84 -1.77 -2.32
CA ARG A 118 -6.10 -1.77 -1.57
C ARG A 118 -6.33 -0.35 -1.06
N LEU A 119 -7.31 0.34 -1.63
CA LEU A 119 -7.63 1.72 -1.30
C LEU A 119 -8.71 1.73 -0.20
N MET A 120 -8.32 2.12 1.00
CA MET A 120 -9.26 2.42 2.07
C MET A 120 -9.80 3.83 1.87
N CYS A 121 -11.11 4.00 2.06
CA CYS A 121 -11.75 5.31 1.98
C CYS A 121 -12.64 5.55 3.20
N TYR A 122 -12.61 6.78 3.69
CA TYR A 122 -13.50 7.29 4.73
C TYR A 122 -14.12 8.61 4.27
N GLY A 123 -15.39 8.82 4.60
CA GLY A 123 -16.17 10.01 4.24
C GLY A 123 -17.40 9.68 3.41
N LYS A 124 -18.46 10.47 3.53
CA LYS A 124 -19.76 10.20 2.90
C LYS A 124 -19.68 10.13 1.37
N ASP A 125 -18.94 11.05 0.77
CA ASP A 125 -18.82 11.18 -0.69
C ASP A 125 -17.61 10.37 -1.23
N ALA A 126 -16.79 9.81 -0.34
CA ALA A 126 -15.58 9.09 -0.71
C ALA A 126 -15.86 7.89 -1.63
N PRO A 127 -16.93 7.09 -1.41
CA PRO A 127 -17.22 5.98 -2.30
C PRO A 127 -17.55 6.36 -3.73
N GLU A 128 -18.35 7.40 -3.91
CA GLU A 128 -18.71 7.91 -5.23
C GLU A 128 -17.49 8.44 -5.97
N VAL A 129 -16.61 9.17 -5.28
CA VAL A 129 -15.36 9.68 -5.85
C VAL A 129 -14.47 8.54 -6.36
N VAL A 130 -14.31 7.47 -5.58
CA VAL A 130 -13.50 6.30 -5.97
C VAL A 130 -14.11 5.59 -7.18
N GLN A 131 -15.42 5.40 -7.18
CA GLN A 131 -16.12 4.75 -8.29
C GLN A 131 -15.98 5.53 -9.58
N VAL A 132 -16.13 6.86 -9.55
CA VAL A 132 -15.97 7.71 -10.73
C VAL A 132 -14.51 7.76 -11.19
N ALA A 133 -13.55 7.83 -10.27
CA ALA A 133 -12.13 7.96 -10.61
C ALA A 133 -11.52 6.68 -11.19
N TYR A 134 -11.90 5.52 -10.65
CA TYR A 134 -11.26 4.23 -11.00
C TYR A 134 -12.18 3.23 -11.67
N ASN A 135 -13.47 3.56 -11.86
CA ASN A 135 -14.47 2.64 -12.37
C ASN A 135 -14.46 1.29 -11.62
N THR A 136 -14.36 1.38 -10.29
CA THR A 136 -14.28 0.24 -9.37
C THR A 136 -15.33 0.39 -8.27
N GLU A 137 -15.79 -0.73 -7.73
CA GLU A 137 -16.69 -0.74 -6.57
C GLU A 137 -15.90 -0.88 -5.28
N ILE A 138 -16.47 -0.34 -4.20
CA ILE A 138 -15.94 -0.53 -2.86
C ILE A 138 -16.60 -1.77 -2.27
N GLY A 139 -15.79 -2.70 -1.80
CA GLY A 139 -16.27 -3.89 -1.12
C GLY A 139 -16.99 -3.57 0.18
N ASP A 140 -17.70 -4.55 0.72
CA ASP A 140 -18.42 -4.44 2.00
C ASP A 140 -17.49 -4.09 3.18
N ASP A 141 -16.18 -4.31 3.03
CA ASP A 141 -15.13 -3.93 3.99
C ASP A 141 -14.70 -2.45 3.87
N GLY A 142 -15.31 -1.67 2.98
CA GLY A 142 -14.95 -0.27 2.75
C GLY A 142 -13.63 -0.10 2.01
N ILE A 143 -13.18 -1.14 1.29
CA ILE A 143 -11.93 -1.14 0.54
C ILE A 143 -12.22 -1.32 -0.96
N ALA A 144 -11.64 -0.45 -1.79
CA ALA A 144 -11.60 -0.63 -3.24
C ALA A 144 -10.31 -1.34 -3.65
N PHE A 145 -10.42 -2.31 -4.56
CA PHE A 145 -9.25 -2.97 -5.14
C PHE A 145 -8.84 -2.28 -6.45
N LEU A 146 -7.58 -1.85 -6.52
CA LEU A 146 -7.01 -1.10 -7.63
C LEU A 146 -5.82 -1.86 -8.24
N PRO A 147 -6.04 -2.72 -9.25
CA PRO A 147 -4.95 -3.41 -9.92
C PRO A 147 -4.08 -2.42 -10.71
N LYS A 148 -2.75 -2.60 -10.69
CA LYS A 148 -1.77 -1.75 -11.41
C LYS A 148 -1.70 -0.30 -10.95
N VAL A 149 -2.29 0.03 -9.80
CA VAL A 149 -2.15 1.33 -9.15
C VAL A 149 -1.11 1.18 -8.05
N VAL A 150 0.01 1.90 -8.18
CA VAL A 150 1.16 1.79 -7.26
C VAL A 150 1.69 3.14 -6.79
N SER A 151 1.23 4.26 -7.37
CA SER A 151 1.75 5.58 -7.04
C SER A 151 0.66 6.63 -6.92
N ARG A 152 0.52 7.21 -5.72
CA ARG A 152 -0.33 8.39 -5.48
C ARG A 152 -0.09 9.48 -6.52
N LYS A 153 1.15 9.95 -6.69
CA LYS A 153 1.45 11.14 -7.55
C LYS A 153 1.05 11.01 -9.03
N LYS A 154 1.00 9.79 -9.56
CA LYS A 154 0.72 9.55 -10.98
C LYS A 154 -0.70 9.09 -11.23
N GLN A 155 -1.36 8.55 -10.21
CA GLN A 155 -2.56 7.74 -10.39
C GLN A 155 -3.68 8.10 -9.42
N LEU A 156 -3.48 9.00 -8.43
CA LEU A 156 -4.47 9.43 -7.43
C LEU A 156 -4.41 10.94 -7.15
#